data_AF-A0A9E1N5B5-F1
#
_entry.id   AF-A0A9E1N5B5-F1
#
_cell.length_a   1.000
_cell.length_b   1.000
_cell.length_c   1.000
_cell.angle_alpha   90.00
_cell.angle_beta   90.00
_cell.angle_gamma   90.00
#
_symmetry.space_group_name_H-M   'P 1'
#
loop_
_entity.id
_entity.type
_entity.pdbx_description
1 polymer ?
#
loop_
_entity_poly.entity_id
_entity_poly.type
_entity_poly.pdbx_seq_one_letter_code
_entity_poly.pdbx_strand_id
1 'polypeptide(L)' 'MFYDVKVLNPQGKVKKIISEQELSTKYWNAFYTHEANKTLNSSGTKQVPNWVKKKLDMDYAHVRITSLSA' A
#
# COMPACT_ATOMS: atom_id res chain seq x y z
N MET A 1 -11.66 11.55 -15.76
CA MET A 1 -11.93 12.97 -16.03
C MET A 1 -12.23 13.62 -14.69
N PHE A 2 -11.45 14.61 -14.26
CA PHE A 2 -11.75 15.36 -13.03
C PHE A 2 -12.72 16.48 -13.39
N TYR A 3 -13.59 16.88 -12.46
CA TYR A 3 -14.54 17.97 -12.64
C TYR A 3 -14.37 18.99 -11.53
N ASP A 4 -14.67 20.26 -11.82
CA ASP A 4 -14.66 21.32 -10.82
C ASP A 4 -15.65 21.01 -9.68
N VAL A 5 -15.16 21.06 -8.44
CA VAL A 5 -15.96 20.79 -7.25
C VAL A 5 -16.19 22.07 -6.46
N LYS A 6 -17.45 22.41 -6.25
CA LYS A 6 -17.85 23.54 -5.38
C LYS A 6 -18.12 23.03 -3.98
N VAL A 7 -17.34 23.53 -3.02
CA VAL A 7 -17.56 23.28 -1.59
C VAL A 7 -18.48 24.36 -1.05
N LEU A 8 -19.63 23.95 -0.53
CA LEU A 8 -20.61 24.85 0.08
C LEU A 8 -20.37 24.95 1.59
N ASN A 9 -20.66 26.12 2.14
CA ASN A 9 -20.80 26.33 3.58
C ASN A 9 -22.14 25.75 4.07
N PRO A 10 -22.32 25.53 5.39
CA PRO A 10 -23.59 25.09 5.96
C PRO A 10 -24.77 26.00 5.61
N GLN A 11 -24.51 27.27 5.31
CA GLN A 11 -25.48 28.28 4.87
C GLN A 11 -25.75 28.25 3.35
N GLY A 12 -25.26 27.24 2.62
CA GLY A 12 -25.47 27.09 1.17
C GLY A 12 -24.63 28.00 0.27
N LYS A 13 -23.81 28.90 0.84
CA LYS A 13 -22.91 29.77 0.07
C LYS A 13 -21.67 29.01 -0.40
N VAL A 14 -21.20 29.29 -1.62
CA VAL A 14 -19.95 28.73 -2.14
C VAL A 14 -18.78 29.22 -1.28
N LYS A 15 -18.10 28.29 -0.61
CA LYS A 15 -16.92 28.54 0.22
C LYS A 15 -15.65 28.53 -0.61
N LYS A 16 -15.52 27.52 -1.46
CA LYS A 16 -14.34 27.29 -2.30
C LYS A 16 -14.74 26.54 -3.55
N ILE A 17 -14.08 26.84 -4.65
CA ILE A 17 -14.12 26.04 -5.88
C ILE A 17 -12.76 25.37 -6.00
N ILE A 18 -12.75 24.06 -6.12
CA ILE A 18 -11.55 23.25 -6.34
C ILE A 18 -11.54 22.91 -7.83
N SER A 19 -10.49 23.33 -8.52
CA SER A 19 -10.40 23.11 -9.96
C SER A 19 -10.06 21.66 -10.30
N GLU A 20 -10.39 21.24 -11.51
CA GLU A 20 -9.99 19.94 -12.08
C GLU A 20 -8.49 19.68 -11.94
N GLN A 21 -7.67 20.71 -12.15
CA GLN A 21 -6.21 20.61 -12.07
C GLN A 21 -5.73 20.40 -10.62
N GLU A 22 -6.34 21.09 -9.65
CA GLU A 22 -6.03 20.91 -8.22
C GLU A 22 -6.40 19.48 -7.76
N LEU A 23 -7.55 18.97 -8.22
CA LEU A 23 -8.00 17.60 -7.95
C LEU A 23 -7.08 16.55 -8.57
N SER A 24 -6.73 16.72 -9.84
CA SER A 24 -5.81 15.82 -10.55
C SER A 24 -4.47 15.73 -9.84
N THR A 25 -3.90 16.88 -9.48
CA THR A 25 -2.61 16.95 -8.79
C THR A 25 -2.66 16.26 -7.43
N LYS A 26 -3.71 16.51 -6.63
CA LYS A 26 -3.91 15.86 -5.33
C LYS A 26 -4.06 14.35 -5.45
N TYR A 27 -4.86 13.90 -6.41
CA TYR A 27 -5.09 12.48 -6.66
C TYR A 27 -3.78 11.77 -7.02
N TRP A 28 -3.06 12.27 -8.02
CA TRP A 28 -1.82 11.62 -8.48
C TRP A 28 -0.72 11.67 -7.42
N ASN A 29 -0.59 12.75 -6.67
CA ASN A 29 0.36 12.82 -5.55
C ASN A 29 0.06 11.77 -4.48
N ALA A 30 -1.21 11.62 -4.09
CA ALA A 30 -1.61 10.58 -3.14
C ALA A 30 -1.35 9.18 -3.72
N PHE A 31 -1.70 8.96 -4.98
CA PHE A 31 -1.46 7.71 -5.68
C PHE A 31 0.02 7.32 -5.67
N TYR A 32 0.92 8.20 -6.14
CA TYR A 32 2.36 7.92 -6.17
C TYR A 32 2.94 7.69 -4.77
N THR A 33 2.43 8.40 -3.75
CA THR A 33 2.85 8.18 -2.36
C THR A 33 2.43 6.80 -1.86
N HIS A 34 1.18 6.40 -2.13
CA HIS A 34 0.69 5.07 -1.75
C HIS A 34 1.37 3.94 -2.52
N GLU A 35 1.66 4.14 -3.80
CA GLU A 35 2.46 3.23 -4.64
C GLU A 35 3.89 3.10 -4.11
N ALA A 36 4.57 4.21 -3.83
CA ALA A 36 5.92 4.20 -3.26
C ALA A 36 5.97 3.45 -1.91
N ASN A 37 4.95 3.63 -1.07
CA ASN A 37 4.81 2.90 0.20
C ASN A 37 4.49 1.41 0.02
N LYS A 38 3.98 1.01 -1.16
CA LYS A 38 3.70 -0.37 -1.55
C LYS A 38 4.84 -1.04 -2.32
N THR A 39 6.02 -0.41 -2.41
CA THR A 39 7.22 -0.98 -3.04
C THR A 39 7.56 -2.38 -2.50
N LEU A 40 8.31 -3.15 -3.29
CA LEU A 40 8.67 -4.58 -3.15
C LEU A 40 9.06 -5.06 -1.74
N ASN A 41 9.46 -4.14 -0.85
CA ASN A 41 9.83 -4.42 0.55
C ASN A 41 8.61 -4.55 1.49
N SER A 42 7.43 -4.07 1.07
CA SER A 42 6.21 -4.02 1.89
C SER A 42 5.32 -5.26 1.74
N SER A 43 5.43 -5.98 0.61
CA SER A 43 4.63 -7.17 0.31
C SER A 43 5.38 -8.50 0.47
N GLY A 44 6.72 -8.46 0.58
CA GLY A 44 7.56 -9.66 0.53
C GLY A 44 7.69 -10.46 1.83
N THR A 45 7.48 -9.83 2.99
CA THR A 45 7.50 -10.53 4.26
C THR A 45 6.37 -10.02 5.13
N LYS A 46 5.23 -10.74 5.11
CA LYS A 46 4.42 -10.79 6.34
C LYS A 46 5.41 -11.12 7.44
N GLN A 47 5.56 -10.25 8.44
CA GLN A 47 6.40 -10.56 9.60
C GLN A 47 5.80 -11.80 10.25
N VAL A 48 6.32 -12.96 9.89
CA VAL A 48 6.00 -14.20 10.55
C VAL A 48 6.55 -14.03 11.97
N PRO A 49 5.71 -14.11 13.01
CA PRO A 49 6.19 -14.03 14.36
C PRO A 49 7.32 -15.03 14.57
N ASN A 50 8.39 -14.63 15.26
CA ASN A 50 9.60 -15.44 15.42
C ASN A 50 9.32 -16.86 15.95
N TRP A 51 8.26 -17.03 16.74
CA TRP A 51 7.85 -18.35 17.25
C TRP A 51 7.35 -19.29 16.16
N VAL A 52 6.63 -18.78 15.15
CA VAL A 52 6.12 -19.58 14.03
C VAL A 52 7.30 -20.08 13.19
N LYS A 53 8.27 -19.19 12.91
CA LYS A 53 9.48 -19.55 12.18
C LYS A 53 10.29 -20.62 12.91
N LYS A 54 10.56 -20.42 14.21
CA LYS A 54 11.29 -21.38 15.04
C LYS A 54 10.61 -22.76 15.09
N LYS A 55 9.27 -22.79 15.16
CA LYS A 55 8.53 -24.05 15.14
C LYS A 55 8.67 -24.77 13.81
N LEU A 56 8.50 -24.06 12.69
CA LEU A 56 8.67 -24.64 11.35
C LEU A 56 10.10 -25.12 11.10
N ASP A 57 11.11 -24.36 11.54
CA ASP A 57 12.51 -24.76 11.42
C ASP A 57 12.81 -26.05 12.21
N MET A 58 12.13 -26.26 13.35
CA MET A 58 12.22 -27.49 14.14
C MET A 58 11.46 -28.65 13.48
N ASP A 59 10.23 -28.41 13.02
CA ASP A 59 9.35 -29.42 12.44
C ASP A 59 9.87 -29.92 11.06
N TYR A 60 10.57 -29.07 10.31
CA TYR A 60 11.07 -29.37 8.95
C TYR A 60 12.60 -29.41 8.81
N ALA A 61 13.33 -29.56 9.92
CA ALA A 61 14.80 -29.56 9.94
C ALA A 61 15.46 -30.55 8.95
N HIS A 62 14.75 -31.61 8.55
CA HIS A 62 15.26 -32.70 7.72
C HIS A 62 15.05 -32.51 6.21
N VAL A 63 14.31 -31.47 5.76
CA VAL A 63 13.96 -31.28 4.34
C VAL A 63 15.13 -30.72 3.50
N ARG A 64 16.25 -30.35 4.13
CA ARG A 64 17.40 -29.73 3.45
C ARG A 64 18.34 -30.70 2.72
N ILE A 65 18.09 -32.01 2.77
CA ILE A 65 18.96 -33.03 2.16
C ILE A 65 18.17 -33.84 1.14
N THR A 66 17.82 -33.26 -0.01
CA THR A 66 17.46 -34.04 -1.22
C THR A 66 17.51 -33.25 -2.52
N SER A 67 17.61 -31.92 -2.51
CA SER A 67 17.59 -31.11 -3.74
C SER A 67 18.97 -30.83 -4.36
N LEU A 68 20.03 -31.58 -4.02
CA LEU A 68 21.38 -31.40 -4.59
C LEU A 68 21.97 -32.66 -5.24
N SER A 69 21.14 -33.65 -5.57
CA SER A 69 21.58 -34.80 -6.37
C SER A 69 20.52 -35.18 -7.42
N ALA A 70 20.57 -34.50 -8.56
CA ALA A 70 20.08 -34.99 -9.85
C ALA A 70 20.88 -34.31 -10.96
#